data_AF-A0A6L6XZQ6-F1
#
_entry.id   AF-A0A6L6XZQ6-F1
#
_cell.length_a   1.000
_cell.length_b   1.000
_cell.length_c   1.000
_cell.angle_alpha   90.00
_cell.angle_beta   90.00
_cell.angle_gamma   90.00
#
_symmetry.space_group_name_H-M   'P 1'
#
loop_
_entity.id
_entity.type
_entity.pdbx_description
1 polymer ?
#
loop_
_entity_poly.entity_id
_entity_poly.type
_entity_poly.pdbx_seq_one_letter_code
_entity_poly.pdbx_strand_id
1 'polypeptide(L)'
;MSFTVSKKVSRQLSYSEFGASDVNEVITAELAFEAVNVIGLDAKNICQVQFSVVINGSSNPGSYIHSFTFSGNGNPLNEAEASLREEIAL
;
A
#
# COMPACT_ATOMS: atom_id res chain seq x y z
N MET A 1 4.05 -6.00 -11.41
CA MET A 1 3.48 -7.24 -10.84
C MET A 1 2.51 -6.78 -9.74
N SER A 2 1.93 -7.69 -8.96
CA SER A 2 1.26 -7.35 -7.71
C SER A 2 1.66 -8.37 -6.65
N PHE A 3 1.68 -7.99 -5.38
CA PHE A 3 2.03 -8.89 -4.28
C PHE A 3 1.00 -8.83 -3.15
N THR A 4 0.82 -9.95 -2.46
CA THR A 4 -0.08 -10.05 -1.32
C THR A 4 0.70 -10.24 -0.02
N VAL A 5 0.21 -9.63 1.06
CA VAL A 5 0.78 -9.74 2.40
C VAL A 5 -0.32 -9.82 3.44
N SER A 6 -0.19 -10.71 4.41
CA SER A 6 -1.10 -10.78 5.55
C SER A 6 -0.53 -9.96 6.71
N LYS A 7 -1.26 -8.93 7.16
CA LYS A 7 -0.82 -8.05 8.24
C LYS A 7 -1.98 -7.69 9.18
N LYS A 8 -1.63 -7.39 10.43
CA LYS A 8 -2.55 -6.79 11.39
C LYS A 8 -2.79 -5.33 11.03
N VAL A 9 -4.04 -4.98 10.75
CA VAL A 9 -4.46 -3.63 10.37
C VAL A 9 -5.61 -3.17 11.25
N SER A 10 -5.66 -1.87 11.51
CA SER A 10 -6.78 -1.26 12.22
C SER A 10 -7.96 -1.09 11.27
N ARG A 11 -9.11 -1.65 11.65
CA ARG A 11 -10.38 -1.47 10.95
C ARG A 11 -11.32 -0.66 11.83
N GLN A 12 -12.00 0.30 11.22
CA GLN A 12 -13.10 1.05 11.82
C GLN A 12 -14.38 0.69 11.07
N LEU A 13 -15.40 0.20 11.78
CA LEU A 13 -16.72 0.03 11.22
C LEU A 13 -17.47 1.36 11.31
N SER A 14 -18.10 1.76 10.20
CA SER A 14 -18.80 3.03 10.09
C SER A 14 -20.25 2.81 9.68
N TYR A 15 -21.18 3.44 10.39
CA TYR A 15 -22.60 3.45 10.09
C TYR A 15 -22.95 4.75 9.35
N SER A 16 -22.82 4.73 8.03
CA SER A 16 -22.89 5.93 7.19
C SER A 16 -24.20 6.72 7.34
N GLU A 17 -25.33 6.03 7.54
CA GLU A 17 -26.66 6.64 7.68
C GLU A 17 -26.78 7.55 8.93
N PHE A 18 -25.98 7.27 9.96
CA PHE A 18 -26.05 7.98 11.25
C PHE A 18 -24.75 8.72 11.59
N GLY A 19 -23.74 8.68 10.71
CA GLY A 19 -22.43 9.27 10.97
C GLY A 19 -21.70 8.68 12.18
N ALA A 20 -22.08 7.46 12.60
CA ALA A 20 -21.50 6.80 13.77
C ALA A 20 -20.36 5.87 13.35
N SER A 21 -19.48 5.56 14.30
CA SER A 21 -18.42 4.57 14.11
C SER A 21 -18.18 3.78 15.38
N ASP A 22 -17.84 2.51 15.22
CA ASP A 22 -17.42 1.64 16.32
C ASP A 22 -15.98 1.91 16.74
N VAL A 23 -15.57 1.29 17.84
CA VAL A 23 -14.18 1.27 18.28
C VAL A 23 -13.29 0.62 17.22
N ASN A 24 -12.06 1.14 17.07
CA ASN A 24 -11.06 0.52 16.21
C ASN A 24 -10.73 -0.89 16.70
N GLU A 25 -10.90 -1.85 15.82
CA GLU A 25 -10.47 -3.24 16.04
C GLU A 25 -9.22 -3.53 15.21
N VAL A 26 -8.37 -4.41 15.72
CA VAL A 26 -7.20 -4.89 14.98
C VAL A 26 -7.55 -6.25 14.40
N ILE A 27 -7.63 -6.32 13.07
CA ILE A 27 -7.90 -7.57 12.35
C ILE A 27 -6.65 -8.00 11.59
N THR A 28 -6.52 -9.29 11.35
CA THR A 28 -5.55 -9.80 10.36
C THR A 28 -6.24 -9.80 9.01
N ALA A 29 -5.70 -9.03 8.06
CA ALA A 29 -6.23 -8.93 6.71
C ALA A 29 -5.14 -9.26 5.69
N GLU A 30 -5.57 -9.80 4.55
CA GLU A 30 -4.73 -9.96 3.38
C GLU A 30 -4.84 -8.70 2.51
N LEU A 31 -3.71 -8.07 2.26
CA LEU A 31 -3.59 -6.86 1.47
C LEU A 31 -2.85 -7.18 0.17
N ALA A 32 -3.46 -6.86 -0.97
CA ALA A 32 -2.83 -6.90 -2.28
C ALA A 32 -2.34 -5.49 -2.64
N PHE A 33 -1.04 -5.36 -2.88
CA PHE A 33 -0.40 -4.13 -3.31
C PHE A 33 -0.02 -4.25 -4.79
N GLU A 34 -0.33 -3.21 -5.56
CA GLU A 34 0.05 -3.09 -6.96
C GLU A 34 0.62 -1.69 -7.20
N ALA A 35 1.87 -1.62 -7.67
CA ALA A 35 2.49 -0.37 -8.06
C ALA A 35 1.83 0.15 -9.35
N VAL A 36 1.15 1.30 -9.27
CA VAL A 36 0.35 1.83 -10.39
C VAL A 36 1.01 3.01 -11.10
N ASN A 37 1.76 3.85 -10.37
CA ASN A 37 2.31 5.06 -10.96
C ASN A 37 3.56 5.56 -10.23
N VAL A 38 4.55 6.06 -10.98
CA VAL A 38 5.65 6.84 -10.41
C VAL A 38 5.18 8.28 -10.29
N ILE A 39 5.13 8.81 -9.07
CA ILE A 39 4.65 10.17 -8.80
C ILE A 39 5.79 11.16 -8.53
N GLY A 40 7.02 10.66 -8.30
CA GLY A 40 8.18 11.51 -8.10
C GLY A 40 9.50 10.76 -8.27
N LEU A 41 10.51 11.45 -8.78
CA LEU A 41 11.90 11.03 -8.79
C LEU A 41 12.77 12.27 -8.58
N ASP A 42 13.54 12.29 -7.50
CA ASP A 42 14.43 13.42 -7.17
C ASP A 42 15.87 13.21 -7.68
N ALA A 43 16.70 14.26 -7.59
CA ALA A 43 18.10 14.23 -8.00
C ALA A 43 18.99 13.28 -7.16
N LYS A 44 18.52 12.81 -6.00
CA LYS A 44 19.19 11.80 -5.15
C LYS A 44 18.68 10.37 -5.40
N ASN A 45 17.92 10.15 -6.48
CA ASN A 45 17.28 8.87 -6.81
C ASN A 45 16.22 8.40 -5.79
N ILE A 46 15.69 9.29 -4.96
CA ILE A 46 14.50 9.00 -4.16
C ILE A 46 13.31 8.99 -5.11
N CYS A 47 12.73 7.81 -5.28
CA CYS A 47 11.57 7.57 -6.10
C CYS A 47 10.34 7.38 -5.22
N GLN A 48 9.25 8.03 -5.60
CA GLN A 48 7.95 7.92 -4.98
C GLN A 48 7.00 7.20 -5.94
N VAL A 49 6.41 6.10 -5.48
CA VAL A 49 5.50 5.29 -6.26
C VAL A 49 4.17 5.19 -5.52
N GLN A 50 3.10 5.42 -6.26
CA GLN A 50 1.74 5.19 -5.83
C GLN A 50 1.38 3.72 -6.04
N PHE A 51 0.81 3.13 -4.99
CA PHE A 51 0.27 1.78 -4.95
C PHE A 51 -1.24 1.82 -4.85
N SER A 52 -1.90 0.97 -5.63
CA SER A 52 -3.28 0.54 -5.38
C SER A 52 -3.23 -0.56 -4.33
N VAL A 53 -4.06 -0.43 -3.29
CA VAL A 53 -4.12 -1.38 -2.17
C VAL A 53 -5.51 -1.96 -2.05
N VAL A 54 -5.65 -3.26 -2.30
CA VAL A 54 -6.92 -3.97 -2.11
C VAL A 54 -6.82 -4.79 -0.84
N ILE A 55 -7.69 -4.50 0.12
CA ILE A 55 -7.85 -5.35 1.31
C ILE A 55 -8.90 -6.41 0.98
N ASN A 56 -8.60 -7.68 1.22
CA ASN A 56 -9.54 -8.76 0.97
C ASN A 56 -10.85 -8.54 1.76
N GLY A 57 -11.98 -8.45 1.06
CA GLY A 57 -13.29 -8.07 1.61
C GLY A 57 -13.62 -6.57 1.56
N SER A 58 -12.72 -5.71 1.07
CA SER A 58 -13.02 -4.31 0.76
C SER A 58 -13.61 -4.17 -0.64
N SER A 59 -14.65 -3.36 -0.78
CA SER A 59 -15.24 -3.03 -2.08
C SER A 59 -14.43 -2.01 -2.87
N ASN A 60 -13.62 -1.19 -2.19
CA ASN A 60 -12.88 -0.09 -2.81
C ASN A 60 -11.36 -0.24 -2.55
N PRO A 61 -10.52 -0.14 -3.60
CA PRO A 61 -9.08 -0.05 -3.42
C PRO A 61 -8.70 1.27 -2.75
N GLY A 62 -7.73 1.20 -1.84
CA GLY A 62 -7.04 2.36 -1.28
C GLY A 62 -5.85 2.79 -2.13
N SER A 63 -5.27 3.94 -1.77
CA SER A 63 -4.03 4.45 -2.35
C SER A 63 -2.97 4.55 -1.25
N TYR A 64 -1.78 4.04 -1.53
CA TYR A 64 -0.63 4.12 -0.63
C TYR A 64 0.58 4.67 -1.39
N ILE A 65 1.36 5.54 -0.76
CA ILE A 65 2.57 6.11 -1.38
C ILE A 65 3.77 5.50 -0.66
N HIS A 66 4.63 4.84 -1.43
CA HIS A 66 5.91 4.32 -0.94
C HIS A 66 7.06 5.16 -1.50
N SER A 67 8.03 5.46 -0.66
CA SER A 67 9.26 6.17 -1.05
C SER A 67 10.45 5.25 -0.85
N PHE A 68 11.26 5.08 -1.89
CA PHE A 68 12.44 4.22 -1.86
C PHE A 68 13.60 4.82 -2.66
N THR A 69 14.81 4.30 -2.47
CA THR A 69 15.95 4.69 -3.31
C THR A 69 15.96 3.83 -4.56
N PHE A 70 15.71 4.44 -5.71
CA PHE A 70 15.73 3.76 -7.01
C PHE A 70 17.17 3.45 -7.45
N SER A 71 17.40 2.24 -7.93
CA SER A 71 18.73 1.79 -8.37
C SER A 71 19.26 2.56 -9.59
N GLY A 72 18.37 3.25 -10.32
CA GLY A 72 18.67 3.92 -11.58
C GLY A 72 18.60 2.99 -12.79
N ASN A 73 18.25 1.71 -12.61
CA ASN A 73 18.30 0.72 -13.68
C ASN A 73 17.08 -0.22 -13.68
N GLY A 74 16.31 -0.23 -14.77
CA GLY A 74 15.13 -1.07 -14.90
C GLY A 74 13.82 -0.31 -14.67
N ASN A 75 12.78 -1.01 -14.20
CA ASN A 75 11.47 -0.42 -13.97
C ASN A 75 11.30 -0.02 -12.49
N PRO A 76 11.15 1.28 -12.17
CA PRO A 76 10.96 1.76 -10.80
C PRO A 76 9.73 1.15 -10.11
N LEU A 77 8.69 0.77 -10.84
CA LEU A 77 7.52 0.13 -10.26
C LEU A 77 7.86 -1.25 -9.67
N ASN A 78 8.68 -2.03 -10.39
CA ASN A 78 9.09 -3.36 -9.92
C ASN A 78 10.01 -3.26 -8.69
N GLU A 79 10.92 -2.28 -8.68
CA GLU A 79 11.78 -2.05 -7.52
C GLU A 79 10.99 -1.54 -6.31
N ALA A 80 9.99 -0.69 -6.53
CA ALA A 80 9.10 -0.24 -5.47
C ALA A 80 8.33 -1.41 -4.86
N GLU A 81 7.83 -2.34 -5.68
CA GLU A 81 7.14 -3.54 -5.18
C GLU A 81 8.05 -4.41 -4.31
N ALA A 82 9.30 -4.64 -4.73
CA ALA A 82 10.28 -5.40 -3.96
C ALA A 82 10.61 -4.69 -2.63
N SER A 83 10.90 -3.39 -2.69
CA SER A 83 11.21 -2.58 -1.51
C SER A 83 10.06 -2.55 -0.51
N LEU A 84 8.83 -2.33 -0.97
CA LEU A 84 7.67 -2.30 -0.10
C LEU A 84 7.39 -3.68 0.51
N ARG A 85 7.54 -4.75 -0.28
CA ARG A 85 7.38 -6.12 0.22
C ARG A 85 8.37 -6.43 1.34
N GLU A 86 9.63 -6.03 1.19
CA GLU A 86 10.65 -6.22 2.23
C GLU A 86 10.35 -5.39 3.48
N GLU A 87 9.93 -4.13 3.32
CA GLU A 87 9.57 -3.26 4.45
C GLU A 87 8.38 -3.80 5.25
N ILE A 88 7.35 -4.31 4.58
CA ILE A 88 6.14 -4.81 5.25
C ILE A 88 6.35 -6.23 5.83
N ALA A 89 7.29 -7.01 5.30
CA ALA A 89 7.61 -8.34 5.79
C ALA A 89 8.51 -8.36 7.04
N LEU A 90 9.13 -7.23 7.40
CA LEU A 90 9.90 -7.04 8.64
C LEU A 90 8.98 -6.72 9.84
#